data_AF-K1RZZ2-F1
#
_entry.id   AF-K1RZZ2-F1
#
_cell.length_a   1.000
_cell.length_b   1.000
_cell.length_c   1.000
_cell.angle_alpha   90.00
_cell.angle_beta   90.00
_cell.angle_gamma   90.00
#
_symmetry.space_group_name_H-M   'P 1'
#
loop_
_entity.id
_entity.type
_entity.pdbx_description
1 polymer ?
#
loop_
_entity_poly.entity_id
_entity_poly.type
_entity_poly.pdbx_seq_one_letter_code
_entity_poly.pdbx_strand_id
1 'polypeptide(L)'
;SIIFDLALVVANIIVIVLLSIVINKSIVRPAKRAKNDLDDIILGIESGQGNLTLRVFDETSDEIGQLANGVNHFIETLQNLMVKIQSVSKDMKKSSYLIQNEAESSNMSASNVSATSEELAASMEEVSVLQPSII
;
A
#
# COMPACT_ATOMS: atom_id res chain seq x y z
N SER A 1 23.02 35.85 -56.36
CA SER A 1 22.01 36.90 -56.55
C SER A 1 21.24 37.07 -55.26
N ILE A 2 21.12 38.29 -54.73
CA ILE A 2 20.50 38.60 -53.42
C ILE A 2 19.14 37.91 -53.18
N ILE A 3 18.33 37.73 -54.23
CA ILE A 3 17.04 37.03 -54.17
C ILE A 3 17.19 35.55 -53.77
N PHE A 4 18.23 34.88 -54.26
CA PHE A 4 18.52 33.49 -53.92
C PHE A 4 18.90 33.36 -52.44
N ASP A 5 19.73 34.27 -51.94
CA ASP A 5 20.14 34.29 -50.54
C ASP A 5 18.95 34.54 -49.61
N LEU A 6 18.04 35.46 -50.00
CA LEU A 6 16.80 35.71 -49.26
C LEU A 6 15.86 34.50 -49.25
N ALA A 7 15.70 33.82 -50.38
CA ALA A 7 14.87 32.61 -50.47
C ALA A 7 15.43 31.50 -49.57
N LEU A 8 16.75 31.35 -49.50
CA LEU A 8 17.41 30.37 -48.63
C LEU A 8 17.19 30.68 -47.14
N VAL A 9 17.25 31.96 -46.74
CA VAL A 9 16.93 32.39 -45.38
C VAL A 9 15.47 32.07 -45.02
N VAL A 10 14.53 32.39 -45.90
CA VAL A 10 13.10 32.11 -45.67
C VAL A 10 12.85 30.61 -45.55
N ALA A 11 13.45 29.78 -46.42
CA ALA A 11 13.33 28.34 -46.34
C ALA A 11 13.86 27.78 -45.00
N ASN A 12 15.00 28.28 -44.52
CA ASN A 12 15.56 27.87 -43.21
C ASN A 12 14.62 28.23 -42.06
N ILE A 13 14.04 29.44 -42.06
CA ILE A 13 13.07 29.85 -41.02
C ILE A 13 11.88 28.90 -41.01
N ILE A 14 11.34 28.54 -42.18
CA ILE A 14 10.21 27.61 -42.28
C ILE A 14 10.59 26.24 -41.69
N VAL A 15 11.77 25.71 -42.02
CA VAL A 15 12.25 24.42 -41.49
C VAL A 15 12.40 24.47 -39.97
N ILE A 16 12.97 25.54 -39.42
CA ILE A 16 13.12 25.73 -37.96
C ILE A 16 11.76 25.77 -37.27
N VAL A 17 10.78 26.50 -37.84
CA VAL A 17 9.43 26.58 -37.29
C VAL A 17 8.75 25.21 -37.32
N LEU A 18 8.86 24.46 -38.42
CA LEU A 18 8.31 23.11 -38.54
C LEU A 18 8.93 22.15 -37.53
N LEU A 19 10.26 22.15 -37.40
CA LEU A 19 10.97 21.33 -36.39
C LEU A 19 10.53 21.68 -34.97
N SER A 20 10.38 22.96 -34.66
CA SER A 20 9.93 23.42 -33.34
C SER A 20 8.53 22.90 -33.01
N ILE A 21 7.61 22.90 -33.98
CA ILE A 21 6.26 22.36 -33.82
C ILE A 21 6.30 20.85 -33.58
N VAL A 22 7.12 20.12 -34.35
CA VAL A 22 7.27 18.67 -34.21
C VAL A 22 7.84 18.31 -32.83
N ILE A 23 8.93 18.95 -32.41
CA ILE A 23 9.54 18.71 -31.08
C ILE A 23 8.55 19.04 -29.97
N ASN A 24 7.82 20.15 -30.08
CA ASN A 24 6.85 20.53 -29.06
C ASN A 24 5.73 19.47 -28.92
N LYS A 25 5.22 18.98 -30.06
CA LYS A 25 4.09 18.03 -30.08
C LYS A 25 4.51 16.61 -29.72
N SER A 26 5.69 16.17 -30.15
CA SER A 26 6.16 14.79 -29.96
C SER A 26 6.93 14.58 -28.67
N ILE A 27 7.60 15.60 -28.12
CA ILE A 27 8.46 15.44 -26.94
C ILE A 27 7.96 16.29 -25.77
N VAL A 28 7.86 17.60 -25.96
CA VAL A 28 7.62 18.53 -24.84
C VAL A 28 6.22 18.35 -24.24
N ARG A 29 5.20 18.22 -25.09
CA ARG A 29 3.81 18.04 -24.64
C ARG A 29 3.61 16.69 -23.91
N PRO A 30 4.01 15.53 -24.46
CA PRO A 30 3.91 14.26 -23.75
C PRO A 30 4.68 14.26 -22.44
N ALA A 31 5.93 14.76 -22.42
CA ALA A 31 6.74 14.81 -21.20
C ALA A 31 6.10 15.69 -20.12
N LYS A 32 5.57 16.86 -20.48
CA LYS A 32 4.87 17.74 -19.52
C LYS A 32 3.60 17.11 -18.98
N ARG A 33 2.86 16.37 -19.81
CA ARG A 33 1.66 15.64 -19.38
C ARG A 33 2.01 14.54 -18.41
N ALA A 34 3.00 13.69 -18.75
CA ALA A 34 3.46 12.63 -17.87
C ALA A 34 3.94 13.15 -16.52
N LYS A 35 4.67 14.28 -16.51
CA LYS A 35 5.08 14.98 -15.29
C LYS A 35 3.90 15.43 -14.44
N ASN A 36 2.88 16.03 -15.06
CA ASN A 36 1.70 16.50 -14.33
C ASN A 36 0.89 15.32 -13.76
N ASP A 37 0.70 14.25 -14.53
CA ASP A 37 0.01 13.05 -14.05
C ASP A 37 0.74 12.45 -12.83
N LEU A 38 2.08 12.42 -12.88
CA LEU A 38 2.90 11.96 -11.78
C LEU A 38 2.78 12.85 -10.54
N ASP A 39 2.80 14.17 -10.71
CA ASP A 39 2.60 15.11 -9.60
C ASP A 39 1.23 14.92 -8.94
N ASP A 40 0.17 14.74 -9.73
CA ASP A 40 -1.18 14.51 -9.22
C ASP A 40 -1.27 13.20 -8.41
N ILE A 41 -0.60 12.15 -8.89
CA ILE A 41 -0.46 10.87 -8.17
C ILE A 41 0.27 11.08 -6.84
N ILE A 42 1.41 11.76 -6.86
CA ILE A 42 2.25 11.99 -5.67
C ILE A 42 1.49 12.84 -4.65
N LEU A 43 0.88 13.95 -5.07
CA LEU A 43 0.09 14.81 -4.20
C LEU A 43 -1.07 14.05 -3.54
N GLY A 44 -1.74 13.17 -4.28
CA GLY A 44 -2.78 12.30 -3.74
C GLY A 44 -2.25 11.35 -2.67
N ILE A 45 -1.05 10.80 -2.85
CA ILE A 45 -0.39 9.94 -1.85
C ILE A 45 -0.01 10.75 -0.61
N GLU A 46 0.64 11.91 -0.78
CA GLU A 46 1.08 12.78 0.33
C GLU A 46 -0.10 13.31 1.15
N SER A 47 -1.24 13.61 0.52
CA SER A 47 -2.45 14.06 1.20
C SER A 47 -3.20 12.93 1.93
N GLY A 48 -2.65 11.71 1.96
CA GLY A 48 -3.25 10.54 2.59
C GLY A 48 -4.47 9.95 1.84
N GLN A 49 -4.77 10.45 0.63
CA GLN A 49 -5.84 9.89 -0.21
C GLN A 49 -5.34 8.64 -0.94
N GLY A 50 -4.04 8.59 -1.25
CA GLY A 50 -3.34 7.39 -1.72
C GLY A 50 -4.02 6.74 -2.91
N ASN A 51 -4.61 7.52 -3.82
CA ASN A 51 -5.35 6.95 -4.94
C ASN A 51 -4.38 6.39 -5.99
N LEU A 52 -3.92 5.18 -5.72
CA LEU A 52 -3.02 4.48 -6.60
C LEU A 52 -3.70 4.04 -7.90
N THR A 53 -5.01 4.22 -8.12
CA THR A 53 -5.66 3.83 -9.39
C THR A 53 -5.33 4.75 -10.56
N LEU A 54 -4.76 5.92 -10.27
CA LEU A 54 -4.28 6.85 -11.28
C LEU A 54 -3.07 6.25 -12.04
N ARG A 55 -2.92 6.67 -13.30
CA ARG A 55 -1.89 6.19 -14.22
C ARG A 55 -1.31 7.37 -14.99
N VAL A 56 -0.03 7.27 -15.33
CA VAL A 56 0.65 8.21 -16.21
C VAL A 56 0.29 7.89 -17.65
N PHE A 57 -0.06 8.90 -18.42
CA PHE A 57 -0.46 8.77 -19.82
C PHE A 57 0.68 8.26 -20.72
N ASP A 58 0.41 7.27 -21.59
CA ASP A 58 1.41 6.52 -22.36
C ASP A 58 1.15 6.45 -23.88
N GLU A 59 0.61 7.51 -24.50
CA GLU A 59 0.31 7.49 -25.96
C GLU A 59 1.52 7.38 -26.89
N THR A 60 2.74 7.63 -26.41
CA THR A 60 3.94 7.58 -27.25
C THR A 60 4.62 6.21 -27.16
N SER A 61 5.19 5.71 -28.25
CA SER A 61 6.01 4.48 -28.26
C SER A 61 7.51 4.77 -28.10
N ASP A 62 7.85 6.00 -27.72
CA ASP A 62 9.22 6.47 -27.52
C ASP A 62 9.69 6.26 -26.08
N GLU A 63 10.82 6.85 -25.72
CA GLU A 63 11.40 6.78 -24.39
C GLU A 63 10.48 7.36 -23.30
N ILE A 64 9.65 8.36 -23.64
CA ILE A 64 8.70 8.96 -22.69
C ILE A 64 7.56 7.97 -22.39
N GLY A 65 7.07 7.28 -23.41
CA GLY A 65 6.04 6.24 -23.24
C GLY A 65 6.55 5.04 -22.46
N GLN A 66 7.78 4.60 -22.73
CA GLN A 66 8.42 3.53 -21.95
C GLN A 66 8.58 3.93 -20.47
N LEU A 67 8.95 5.18 -20.19
CA LEU A 67 9.02 5.70 -18.83
C LEU A 67 7.63 5.71 -18.16
N ALA A 68 6.60 6.19 -18.85
CA ALA A 68 5.23 6.19 -18.34
C ALA A 68 4.75 4.76 -18.01
N ASN A 69 5.05 3.79 -18.87
CA ASN A 69 4.74 2.39 -18.63
C ASN A 69 5.47 1.83 -17.39
N GLY A 70 6.77 2.10 -17.27
CA GLY A 70 7.56 1.69 -16.09
C GLY A 70 7.00 2.27 -14.78
N VAL A 71 6.58 3.54 -14.79
CA VAL A 71 5.91 4.17 -13.64
C VAL A 71 4.57 3.49 -13.35
N ASN A 72 3.77 3.19 -14.36
CA ASN A 72 2.49 2.50 -14.18
C ASN A 72 2.65 1.10 -13.57
N HIS A 73 3.68 0.36 -13.98
CA HIS A 73 3.99 -0.95 -13.40
C HIS A 73 4.47 -0.84 -11.94
N PHE A 74 5.25 0.19 -11.62
CA PHE A 74 5.62 0.49 -10.24
C PHE A 74 4.38 0.78 -9.37
N ILE A 75 3.44 1.59 -9.86
CA ILE A 75 2.19 1.90 -9.16
C ILE A 75 1.35 0.63 -8.96
N GLU A 76 1.24 -0.23 -9.97
CA GLU A 76 0.56 -1.53 -9.85
C GLU A 76 1.20 -2.42 -8.77
N THR A 77 2.53 -2.46 -8.72
CA THR A 77 3.28 -3.19 -7.70
C THR A 77 2.96 -2.65 -6.30
N LEU A 78 2.90 -1.33 -6.12
CA LEU A 78 2.49 -0.71 -4.86
C LEU A 78 1.05 -1.05 -4.47
N GLN A 79 0.11 -1.06 -5.43
CA GLN A 79 -1.28 -1.47 -5.17
C GLN A 79 -1.33 -2.90 -4.62
N ASN A 80 -0.66 -3.83 -5.29
CA ASN A 80 -0.63 -5.23 -4.89
C ASN A 80 -0.03 -5.41 -3.49
N LEU A 81 1.04 -4.65 -3.18
CA LEU A 81 1.62 -4.62 -1.85
C LEU A 81 0.62 -4.13 -0.79
N MET A 82 -0.12 -3.05 -1.07
CA MET A 82 -1.14 -2.53 -0.16
C MET A 82 -2.28 -3.52 0.09
N VAL A 83 -2.74 -4.22 -0.96
CA VAL A 83 -3.74 -5.30 -0.82
C VAL A 83 -3.21 -6.41 0.10
N LYS A 84 -1.95 -6.81 -0.07
CA LYS A 84 -1.31 -7.82 0.79
C LYS A 84 -1.22 -7.35 2.24
N ILE A 85 -0.82 -6.10 2.47
CA ILE A 85 -0.77 -5.51 3.82
C ILE A 85 -2.16 -5.51 4.48
N GLN A 86 -3.21 -5.16 3.73
CA GLN A 86 -4.58 -5.21 4.23
C GLN A 86 -5.00 -6.64 4.61
N SER A 87 -4.64 -7.64 3.79
CA SER A 87 -4.91 -9.05 4.09
C SER A 87 -4.21 -9.49 5.39
N VAL A 88 -2.90 -9.23 5.49
CA VAL A 88 -2.11 -9.57 6.69
C VAL A 88 -2.67 -8.87 7.93
N SER A 89 -3.10 -7.62 7.82
CA SER A 89 -3.71 -6.88 8.93
C SER A 89 -5.04 -7.48 9.37
N LYS A 90 -5.87 -7.98 8.45
CA LYS A 90 -7.10 -8.71 8.77
C LYS A 90 -6.82 -10.03 9.47
N ASP A 91 -5.83 -10.77 8.97
CA ASP A 91 -5.43 -12.04 9.58
C ASP A 91 -4.87 -11.82 10.99
N MET A 92 -4.04 -10.78 11.17
CA MET A 92 -3.54 -10.38 12.49
C MET A 92 -4.68 -10.03 13.45
N LYS A 93 -5.66 -9.23 13.00
CA LYS A 93 -6.86 -8.90 13.80
C LYS A 93 -7.61 -10.18 14.22
N LYS A 94 -7.79 -11.14 13.31
CA LYS A 94 -8.44 -12.42 13.61
C LYS A 94 -7.64 -13.22 14.65
N SER A 95 -6.32 -13.32 14.49
CA SER A 95 -5.46 -14.00 15.46
C SER A 95 -5.51 -13.35 16.83
N SER A 96 -5.53 -12.01 16.91
CA SER A 96 -5.70 -11.30 18.19
C SER A 96 -7.04 -11.64 18.87
N TYR A 97 -8.14 -11.77 18.12
CA TYR A 97 -9.42 -12.22 18.70
C TYR A 97 -9.36 -13.66 19.23
N LEU A 98 -8.69 -14.56 18.51
CA LEU A 98 -8.52 -15.94 18.97
C LEU A 98 -7.72 -16.01 20.27
N ILE A 99 -6.62 -15.26 20.34
CA ILE A 99 -5.78 -15.16 21.56
C ILE A 99 -6.59 -14.58 22.73
N GLN A 100 -7.41 -13.55 22.50
CA GLN A 100 -8.26 -12.98 23.55
C GLN A 100 -9.25 -14.01 24.09
N ASN A 101 -9.93 -14.76 23.21
CA ASN A 101 -10.87 -15.80 23.62
C ASN A 101 -10.18 -16.94 24.39
N GLU A 102 -8.99 -17.34 23.96
CA GLU A 102 -8.22 -18.40 24.62
C GLU A 102 -7.71 -17.96 26.00
N ALA A 103 -7.30 -16.69 26.12
CA ALA A 103 -6.94 -16.09 27.41
C ALA A 103 -8.13 -16.07 28.38
N GLU A 104 -9.34 -15.72 27.91
CA GLU A 104 -10.56 -15.78 28.73
C GLU A 104 -10.91 -17.20 29.16
N SER A 105 -10.83 -18.17 28.25
CA SER A 105 -11.07 -19.58 28.57
C SER A 105 -10.06 -20.14 29.57
N SER A 106 -8.79 -19.73 29.44
CA SER A 106 -7.73 -20.10 30.37
C SER A 106 -8.00 -19.51 31.76
N ASN A 107 -8.43 -18.25 31.83
CA ASN A 107 -8.76 -17.59 33.09
C ASN A 107 -9.96 -18.27 33.80
N MET A 108 -11.01 -18.66 33.05
CA MET A 108 -12.12 -19.44 33.59
C MET A 108 -11.67 -20.81 34.11
N SER A 109 -10.79 -21.50 33.36
CA SER A 109 -10.25 -22.80 33.78
C SER A 109 -9.43 -22.68 35.05
N ALA A 110 -8.58 -21.66 35.16
CA ALA A 110 -7.81 -21.37 36.36
C ALA A 110 -8.72 -21.08 37.58
N SER A 111 -9.80 -20.31 37.38
CA SER A 111 -10.80 -20.06 38.42
C SER A 111 -11.48 -21.35 38.90
N ASN A 112 -11.84 -22.24 37.98
CA ASN A 112 -12.44 -23.53 38.33
C ASN A 112 -11.46 -24.41 39.11
N VAL A 113 -10.20 -24.48 38.66
CA VAL A 113 -9.14 -25.23 39.36
C VAL A 113 -8.94 -24.70 40.78
N SER A 114 -8.90 -23.37 40.96
CA SER A 114 -8.81 -22.75 42.28
C SER A 114 -9.97 -23.17 43.18
N ALA A 115 -11.22 -23.09 42.69
CA ALA A 115 -12.40 -23.49 43.44
C ALA A 115 -12.37 -24.98 43.85
N THR A 116 -11.99 -25.87 42.92
CA THR A 116 -11.85 -27.30 43.24
C THR A 116 -10.73 -27.58 44.26
N SER A 117 -9.65 -26.79 44.23
CA SER A 117 -8.56 -26.92 45.19
C SER A 117 -8.98 -26.46 46.59
N GLU A 118 -9.80 -25.41 46.69
CA GLU A 118 -10.38 -24.94 47.95
C GLU A 118 -11.33 -26.00 48.54
N GLU A 119 -12.20 -26.59 47.72
CA GLU A 119 -13.11 -27.66 48.12
C GLU A 119 -12.35 -28.91 48.62
N LEU A 120 -11.28 -29.29 47.92
CA LEU A 120 -10.42 -30.40 48.32
C LEU A 120 -9.72 -30.12 49.66
N ALA A 121 -9.21 -28.90 49.86
CA ALA A 121 -8.58 -28.50 51.12
C ALA A 121 -9.58 -28.55 52.29
N ALA A 122 -10.79 -28.02 52.09
CA ALA A 122 -11.87 -28.09 53.09
C ALA A 122 -12.25 -29.54 53.43
N SER A 123 -12.32 -30.42 52.42
CA SER A 123 -12.60 -31.84 52.64
C SER A 123 -11.49 -32.54 53.44
N MET A 124 -10.22 -32.20 53.20
CA MET A 124 -9.11 -32.72 53.99
C MET A 124 -9.13 -32.24 55.45
N GLU A 125 -9.49 -30.97 55.67
CA GLU A 125 -9.69 -30.40 57.01
C GLU A 125 -10.79 -31.18 57.75
N GLU A 126 -11.93 -31.41 57.10
CA GLU A 126 -13.06 -32.16 57.68
C GLU A 126 -12.67 -33.60 58.03
N VAL A 127 -11.95 -34.30 57.14
CA VAL A 127 -11.44 -35.65 57.40
C VAL A 127 -10.44 -35.66 58.57
N SER A 128 -9.57 -34.66 58.68
CA SER A 128 -8.64 -34.51 59.81
C SER A 128 -9.36 -34.26 61.14
N VAL A 129 -10.44 -33.49 61.12
CA VAL A 129 -11.26 -33.18 62.31
C VAL A 129 -12.13 -34.37 62.74
N LEU A 130 -12.46 -35.29 61.82
CA LEU A 130 -13.15 -36.55 62.13
C LEU A 130 -12.21 -37.62 62.72
N GLN A 131 -10.89 -37.44 62.62
CA GLN A 131 -9.90 -38.42 63.10
C GLN A 131 -9.64 -38.48 64.64
N PRO A 132 -10.05 -37.56 65.54
CA PRO A 132 -9.73 -37.63 66.96
C PRO A 132 -10.74 -38.42 67.82
N SER A 133 -11.24 -39.59 67.39
CA SER A 133 -12.11 -40.42 68.25
C SER A 133 -11.99 -41.93 68.07
N ILE A 134 -10.81 -42.44 67.68
CA ILE A 134 -10.49 -43.88 67.80
C ILE A 134 -9.06 -44.05 68.34
N ILE A 135 -8.82 -43.59 69.57
CA ILE A 135 -7.81 -44.15 70.51
C ILE A 135 -8.37 -44.00 71.93
#